data_AF-A0A3R7FUA8-F1
#
_entry.id   AF-A0A3R7FUA8-F1
#
_cell.length_a   1.000
_cell.length_b   1.000
_cell.length_c   1.000
_cell.angle_alpha   90.00
_cell.angle_beta   90.00
_cell.angle_gamma   90.00
#
_symmetry.space_group_name_H-M   'P 1'
#
loop_
_entity.id
_entity.type
_entity.pdbx_description
1 polymer ?
#
loop_
_entity_poly.entity_id
_entity_poly.type
_entity_poly.pdbx_seq_one_letter_code
_entity_poly.pdbx_strand_id
1 'polypeptide(L)'
;MFDLEIARILFDRERKRILDVTILRGDFRFRCKRCGVFCCMLGGPIIKRIDLKRMVDAGLNPSKFIEPAERRFSQQRDVVGVLKQKDDGSCIFLKYDEAAEIYTCEIYEARPNVCRLYPFELLIEGDEGILRVIPCCNGLSLSTGEKVDRRFIEEHLLDSLLENL
;
A
#
# COMPACT_ATOMS: atom_id res chain seq x y z
N MET A 1 -15.30 -4.65 -19.31
CA MET A 1 -15.19 -4.18 -17.92
C MET A 1 -14.02 -4.95 -17.33
N PHE A 2 -12.89 -4.31 -17.05
CA PHE A 2 -11.74 -5.03 -16.49
C PHE A 2 -12.11 -5.51 -15.09
N ASP A 3 -12.12 -6.82 -14.89
CA ASP A 3 -12.31 -7.37 -13.56
C ASP A 3 -11.07 -7.06 -12.72
N LEU A 4 -11.22 -6.10 -11.82
CA LEU A 4 -10.16 -5.63 -10.93
C LEU A 4 -10.11 -6.44 -9.64
N GLU A 5 -11.08 -7.33 -9.40
CA GLU A 5 -11.13 -8.16 -8.21
C GLU A 5 -10.16 -9.34 -8.36
N ILE A 6 -9.32 -9.55 -7.35
CA ILE A 6 -8.28 -10.57 -7.36
C ILE A 6 -8.67 -11.73 -6.43
N ALA A 7 -9.19 -11.41 -5.24
CA ALA A 7 -9.58 -12.37 -4.24
C ALA A 7 -10.70 -11.86 -3.34
N ARG A 8 -11.50 -12.77 -2.81
CA ARG A 8 -12.36 -12.53 -1.64
C ARG A 8 -11.68 -13.10 -0.41
N ILE A 9 -11.72 -12.37 0.69
CA ILE A 9 -11.06 -12.71 1.93
C ILE A 9 -12.09 -12.66 3.06
N LEU A 10 -12.19 -13.73 3.83
CA LEU A 10 -13.00 -13.77 5.04
C LEU A 10 -12.10 -13.50 6.24
N PHE A 11 -12.50 -12.58 7.11
CA PHE A 11 -11.74 -12.19 8.29
C PHE A 11 -12.42 -12.61 9.59
N ASP A 12 -11.61 -12.85 10.62
CA ASP A 12 -12.02 -12.83 12.03
C ASP A 12 -11.55 -11.49 12.58
N ARG A 13 -12.46 -10.52 12.67
CA ARG A 13 -12.12 -9.14 13.06
C ARG A 13 -11.74 -9.02 14.52
N GLU A 14 -12.33 -9.85 15.39
CA GLU A 14 -12.00 -9.88 16.82
C GLU A 14 -10.55 -10.35 17.03
N ARG A 15 -10.15 -11.42 16.33
CA ARG A 15 -8.80 -11.99 16.44
C ARG A 15 -7.80 -11.41 15.44
N LYS A 16 -8.23 -10.48 14.57
CA LYS A 16 -7.45 -9.89 13.48
C LYS A 16 -6.67 -10.94 12.69
N ARG A 17 -7.38 -11.87 12.05
CA ARG A 17 -6.78 -12.90 11.19
C ARG A 17 -7.63 -13.19 9.96
N ILE A 18 -7.01 -13.79 8.96
CA ILE A 18 -7.70 -14.33 7.80
C ILE A 18 -8.24 -15.73 8.14
N LEU A 19 -9.52 -15.97 7.86
CA LEU A 19 -10.17 -17.26 7.97
C LEU A 19 -10.12 -18.03 6.65
N ASP A 20 -10.39 -17.34 5.53
CA ASP A 20 -10.38 -17.94 4.20
C ASP A 20 -9.98 -16.94 3.11
N VAL A 21 -9.46 -17.47 1.99
CA VAL A 21 -9.10 -16.71 0.79
C VAL A 21 -9.59 -17.46 -0.44
N THR A 22 -10.56 -16.88 -1.13
CA THR A 22 -11.04 -17.34 -2.43
C THR A 22 -10.41 -16.52 -3.55
N ILE A 23 -9.54 -17.14 -4.35
CA ILE A 23 -8.89 -16.49 -5.49
C ILE A 23 -9.87 -16.41 -6.67
N LEU A 24 -10.11 -15.19 -7.18
CA LEU A 24 -10.99 -14.93 -8.32
C LEU A 24 -10.19 -14.92 -9.63
N ARG A 25 -8.94 -14.43 -9.60
CA ARG A 25 -8.04 -14.34 -10.75
C ARG A 25 -6.79 -15.19 -10.56
N GLY A 26 -6.93 -16.47 -10.86
CA GLY A 26 -5.91 -17.49 -10.60
C GLY A 26 -4.62 -17.38 -11.41
N ASP A 27 -4.53 -16.54 -12.44
CA ASP A 27 -3.32 -16.33 -13.24
C ASP A 27 -2.65 -14.97 -12.98
N PHE A 28 -3.26 -14.15 -12.11
CA PHE A 28 -2.78 -12.80 -11.84
C PHE A 28 -1.41 -12.83 -11.16
N ARG A 29 -0.50 -11.99 -11.65
CA ARG A 29 0.89 -11.92 -11.19
C ARG A 29 1.29 -10.49 -10.86
N PHE A 30 2.15 -10.34 -9.86
CA PHE A 30 2.68 -9.05 -9.46
C PHE A 30 4.16 -9.12 -9.12
N ARG A 31 4.91 -8.09 -9.55
CA ARG A 31 6.26 -7.80 -9.06
C ARG A 31 6.48 -6.29 -9.12
N CYS A 32 6.81 -5.69 -7.98
CA CYS A 32 7.19 -4.29 -7.94
C CYS A 32 8.49 -4.08 -8.74
N LYS A 33 8.43 -3.23 -9.79
CA LYS A 33 9.60 -2.87 -10.60
C LYS A 33 10.49 -1.80 -9.98
N ARG A 34 10.17 -1.31 -8.77
CA ARG A 34 10.82 -0.16 -8.14
C ARG A 34 10.90 1.06 -9.07
N CYS A 35 9.82 1.31 -9.82
CA CYS A 35 9.79 2.36 -10.84
C CYS A 35 9.44 3.75 -10.30
N GLY A 36 8.86 3.87 -9.09
CA GLY A 36 8.46 5.15 -8.48
C GLY A 36 7.34 5.92 -9.19
N VAL A 37 7.00 5.58 -10.44
CA VAL A 37 6.17 6.40 -11.35
C VAL A 37 4.78 6.71 -10.81
N PHE A 38 4.07 5.71 -10.28
CA PHE A 38 2.69 5.90 -9.82
C PHE A 38 2.60 5.94 -8.29
N CYS A 39 3.15 4.95 -7.60
CA CYS A 39 3.07 4.91 -6.13
C CYS A 39 3.74 6.10 -5.41
N CYS A 40 4.73 6.76 -6.03
CA CYS A 40 5.49 7.85 -5.39
C CYS A 40 5.26 9.23 -6.03
N MET A 41 4.47 9.35 -7.10
CA MET A 41 4.20 10.63 -7.77
C MET A 41 2.71 11.05 -7.70
N LEU A 42 1.83 10.23 -7.11
CA LEU A 42 0.37 10.42 -7.13
C LEU A 42 -0.19 11.26 -5.95
N GLY A 43 0.58 12.18 -5.38
CA GLY A 43 -0.02 13.19 -4.50
C GLY A 43 0.08 12.99 -2.99
N GLY A 44 1.08 12.26 -2.49
CA GLY A 44 1.36 12.16 -1.05
C GLY A 44 0.40 11.19 -0.30
N PRO A 45 0.86 9.97 0.04
CA PRO A 45 0.05 8.99 0.77
C PRO A 45 -0.54 9.55 2.08
N ILE A 46 -1.81 9.21 2.35
CA ILE A 46 -2.47 9.48 3.63
C ILE A 46 -1.75 8.72 4.75
N ILE A 47 -1.49 9.41 5.85
CA ILE A 47 -0.87 8.86 7.06
C ILE A 47 -1.94 8.70 8.14
N LYS A 48 -2.13 7.47 8.62
CA LYS A 48 -2.94 7.18 9.80
C LYS A 48 -2.08 7.21 11.08
N ARG A 49 -2.72 7.27 12.25
CA ARG A 49 -2.03 7.20 13.55
C ARG A 49 -1.08 6.00 13.69
N ILE A 50 -1.49 4.83 13.19
CA ILE A 50 -0.64 3.61 13.22
C ILE A 50 0.60 3.76 12.34
N ASP A 51 0.47 4.39 11.18
CA ASP A 51 1.59 4.69 10.29
C ASP A 51 2.56 5.66 10.96
N LEU A 52 2.03 6.74 11.55
CA LEU A 52 2.83 7.71 12.28
C LEU A 52 3.62 7.05 13.40
N LYS A 53 2.98 6.17 14.19
CA LYS A 53 3.68 5.40 15.23
C LYS A 53 4.82 4.57 14.64
N ARG A 54 4.57 3.78 13.60
CA ARG A 54 5.59 2.96 12.91
C ARG A 54 6.78 3.81 12.45
N MET A 55 6.49 4.97 11.86
CA MET A 55 7.52 5.88 11.35
C MET A 55 8.33 6.54 12.48
N VAL A 56 7.70 6.93 13.58
CA VAL A 56 8.39 7.47 14.77
C VAL A 56 9.25 6.41 15.44
N ASP A 57 8.76 5.18 15.57
CA ASP A 57 9.52 4.05 16.13
C ASP A 57 10.76 3.74 15.28
N ALA A 58 10.70 4.01 13.96
CA ALA A 58 11.84 3.95 13.05
C ALA A 58 12.76 5.18 13.09
N GLY A 59 12.56 6.10 14.05
CA GLY A 59 13.43 7.26 14.30
C GLY A 59 13.12 8.49 13.43
N LEU A 60 12.00 8.50 12.70
CA LEU A 60 11.64 9.65 11.87
C LEU A 60 10.98 10.77 12.68
N ASN A 61 11.33 12.02 12.37
CA ASN A 61 10.69 13.20 12.95
C ASN A 61 9.47 13.64 12.11
N PRO A 62 8.22 13.55 12.62
CA PRO A 62 7.00 13.83 11.87
C PRO A 62 6.97 15.20 11.19
N SER A 63 7.50 16.24 11.85
CA SER A 63 7.55 17.61 11.31
C SER A 63 8.30 17.72 9.97
N LYS A 64 9.23 16.78 9.70
CA LYS A 64 10.02 16.78 8.48
C LYS A 64 9.26 16.22 7.28
N PHE A 65 8.28 15.33 7.49
CA PHE A 65 7.69 14.54 6.40
C PHE A 65 6.16 14.56 6.33
N ILE A 66 5.46 15.07 7.34
CA ILE A 66 3.99 15.18 7.33
C ILE A 66 3.57 16.63 7.08
N GLU A 67 2.53 16.79 6.27
CA GLU A 67 1.76 18.02 6.14
C GLU A 67 0.27 17.79 6.46
N PRO A 68 -0.48 18.83 6.83
CA PRO A 68 -1.90 18.72 7.11
C PRO A 68 -2.67 18.16 5.91
N ALA A 69 -3.54 17.20 6.15
CA ALA A 69 -4.40 16.67 5.09
C ALA A 69 -5.45 17.70 4.66
N GLU A 70 -5.80 17.71 3.37
CA GLU A 70 -6.91 18.52 2.87
C GLU A 70 -8.23 18.19 3.58
N ARG A 71 -9.18 19.15 3.61
CA ARG A 71 -10.49 18.99 4.28
C ARG A 71 -11.30 17.78 3.79
N ARG A 72 -11.08 17.29 2.57
CA ARG A 72 -11.75 16.09 2.06
C ARG A 72 -11.33 14.81 2.79
N PHE A 73 -10.14 14.80 3.38
CA PHE A 73 -9.58 13.66 4.14
C PHE A 73 -9.80 13.80 5.65
N SER A 74 -10.13 14.99 6.16
CA SER A 74 -10.31 15.22 7.60
C SER A 74 -11.53 14.48 8.19
N GLN A 75 -12.42 13.95 7.35
CA GLN A 75 -13.55 13.12 7.79
C GLN A 75 -13.18 11.62 7.92
N GLN A 76 -12.02 11.20 7.41
CA GLN A 76 -11.57 9.83 7.59
C GLN A 76 -11.02 9.65 9.00
N ARG A 77 -11.48 8.59 9.70
CA ARG A 77 -10.99 8.25 11.04
C ARG A 77 -9.48 8.00 11.01
N ASP A 78 -8.81 8.41 12.08
CA ASP A 78 -7.39 8.17 12.34
C ASP A 78 -6.37 8.83 11.41
N VAL A 79 -6.80 9.65 10.44
CA VAL A 79 -5.89 10.42 9.59
C VAL A 79 -5.21 11.52 10.40
N VAL A 80 -3.89 11.61 10.29
CA VAL A 80 -3.06 12.65 10.93
C VAL A 80 -2.47 13.65 9.94
N GLY A 81 -2.41 13.29 8.66
CA GLY A 81 -1.85 14.12 7.60
C GLY A 81 -1.59 13.33 6.32
N VAL A 82 -0.85 13.94 5.40
CA VAL A 82 -0.32 13.28 4.21
C VAL A 82 1.21 13.41 4.18
N LEU A 83 1.87 12.53 3.43
CA LEU A 83 3.30 12.70 3.17
C LEU A 83 3.55 13.92 2.31
N LYS A 84 4.56 14.70 2.71
CA LYS A 84 5.09 15.80 1.89
C LYS A 84 5.60 15.30 0.55
N GLN A 85 5.56 16.21 -0.41
CA GLN A 85 6.19 16.07 -1.71
C GLN A 85 7.40 16.99 -1.82
N LYS A 86 8.30 16.67 -2.75
CA LYS A 86 9.33 17.58 -3.23
C LYS A 86 8.72 18.54 -4.26
N ASP A 87 9.51 19.52 -4.69
CA ASP A 87 9.09 20.52 -5.67
C ASP A 87 8.71 19.92 -7.03
N ASP A 88 9.26 18.75 -7.37
CA ASP A 88 8.92 17.99 -8.59
C ASP A 88 7.64 17.14 -8.45
N GLY A 89 6.96 17.20 -7.31
CA GLY A 89 5.76 16.41 -6.99
C GLY A 89 6.04 14.98 -6.52
N SER A 90 7.31 14.55 -6.50
CA SER A 90 7.67 13.22 -5.99
C SER A 90 7.57 13.15 -4.46
N CYS A 91 7.31 11.96 -3.93
CA CYS A 91 7.33 11.70 -2.49
C CYS A 91 8.67 12.14 -1.88
N ILE A 92 8.62 12.77 -0.70
CA ILE A 92 9.79 13.26 0.05
C ILE A 92 10.87 12.19 0.26
N PHE A 93 10.49 10.91 0.37
CA PHE A 93 11.39 9.78 0.61
C PHE A 93 11.86 9.04 -0.64
N LEU A 94 11.45 9.48 -1.83
CA LEU A 94 11.86 8.85 -3.08
C LEU A 94 13.30 9.24 -3.41
N LYS A 95 14.15 8.27 -3.69
CA LYS A 95 15.50 8.47 -4.20
C LYS A 95 15.70 7.72 -5.50
N TYR A 96 16.60 8.20 -6.34
CA TYR A 96 17.07 7.48 -7.51
C TYR A 96 18.48 6.97 -7.22
N ASP A 97 18.68 5.67 -7.42
CA ASP A 97 19.99 5.03 -7.36
C ASP A 97 20.54 4.99 -8.79
N GLU A 98 21.51 5.87 -9.08
CA GLU A 98 22.11 5.98 -10.41
C GLU A 98 22.89 4.72 -10.80
N ALA A 99 23.52 4.04 -9.85
CA ALA A 99 24.35 2.86 -10.12
C ALA A 99 23.49 1.64 -10.48
N ALA A 100 22.34 1.49 -9.82
CA ALA A 100 21.41 0.40 -10.07
C ALA A 100 20.29 0.74 -11.08
N GLU A 101 20.20 2.00 -11.51
CA GLU A 101 19.16 2.54 -12.39
C GLU A 101 17.73 2.25 -11.90
N ILE A 102 17.51 2.37 -10.59
CA ILE A 102 16.20 2.11 -9.95
C ILE A 102 15.84 3.21 -8.95
N TYR A 103 14.56 3.33 -8.63
CA TYR A 103 14.13 4.14 -7.50
C TYR A 103 14.18 3.35 -6.19
N THR A 104 14.52 4.03 -5.10
CA THR A 104 14.53 3.51 -3.74
C THR A 104 13.67 4.40 -2.83
N CYS A 105 13.25 3.84 -1.69
CA CYS A 105 12.51 4.58 -0.67
C CYS A 105 13.33 4.57 0.60
N GLU A 106 13.66 5.75 1.13
CA GLU A 106 14.50 5.88 2.35
C GLU A 106 13.84 5.26 3.59
N ILE A 107 12.53 5.05 3.55
CA ILE A 107 11.73 4.48 4.65
C ILE A 107 11.10 3.14 4.27
N TYR A 108 11.71 2.35 3.40
CA TYR A 108 11.07 1.17 2.81
C TYR A 108 10.44 0.22 3.84
N GLU A 109 11.08 -0.02 4.98
CA GLU A 109 10.54 -0.86 6.06
C GLU A 109 9.47 -0.15 6.90
N ALA A 110 9.57 1.16 7.03
CA ALA A 110 8.64 1.99 7.81
C ALA A 110 7.52 2.61 6.97
N ARG A 111 7.30 2.10 5.75
CA ARG A 111 6.30 2.63 4.81
C ARG A 111 4.90 2.68 5.46
N PRO A 112 4.12 3.72 5.15
CA PRO A 112 2.72 3.76 5.56
C PRO A 112 1.92 2.66 4.86
N ASN A 113 0.78 2.30 5.44
CA ASN A 113 0.02 1.12 5.01
C ASN A 113 -0.41 1.20 3.54
N VAL A 114 -0.83 2.39 3.07
CA VAL A 114 -1.13 2.63 1.65
C VAL A 114 0.05 2.27 0.73
N CYS A 115 1.28 2.61 1.12
CA CYS A 115 2.48 2.29 0.34
C CYS A 115 2.90 0.82 0.42
N ARG A 116 2.54 0.12 1.50
CA ARG A 116 2.78 -1.32 1.66
C ARG A 116 1.77 -2.12 0.83
N LEU A 117 0.52 -1.67 0.80
CA LEU A 117 -0.56 -2.36 0.11
C LEU A 117 -0.55 -2.12 -1.41
N TYR A 118 0.01 -1.00 -1.90
CA TYR A 118 0.05 -0.70 -3.33
C TYR A 118 0.69 -1.83 -4.16
N PRO A 119 0.08 -2.27 -5.28
CA PRO A 119 -1.05 -1.67 -6.00
C PRO A 119 -2.42 -2.25 -5.64
N PHE A 120 -2.54 -2.91 -4.50
CA PHE A 120 -3.79 -3.50 -4.05
C PHE A 120 -4.63 -2.50 -3.25
N GLU A 121 -5.95 -2.71 -3.28
CA GLU A 121 -6.92 -2.02 -2.47
C GLU A 121 -7.85 -3.04 -1.82
N LEU A 122 -8.29 -2.79 -0.59
CA LEU A 122 -9.22 -3.65 0.11
C LEU A 122 -10.54 -2.91 0.32
N LEU A 123 -11.63 -3.46 -0.21
CA LEU A 123 -12.99 -3.06 0.14
C LEU A 123 -13.49 -4.01 1.23
N ILE A 124 -14.04 -3.48 2.33
CA ILE A 124 -14.52 -4.29 3.46
C ILE A 124 -16.04 -4.12 3.58
N GLU A 125 -16.74 -5.25 3.68
CA GLU A 125 -18.18 -5.31 3.96
C GLU A 125 -18.43 -6.38 5.03
N GLY A 126 -18.73 -5.95 6.26
CA GLY A 126 -18.85 -6.85 7.41
C GLY A 126 -17.52 -7.53 7.75
N ASP A 127 -17.51 -8.87 7.66
CA ASP A 127 -16.34 -9.74 7.85
C ASP A 127 -15.70 -10.17 6.51
N GLU A 128 -16.28 -9.78 5.38
CA GLU A 128 -15.73 -10.04 4.06
C GLU A 128 -14.93 -8.84 3.53
N GLY A 129 -13.88 -9.13 2.77
CA GLY A 129 -13.17 -8.12 2.01
C GLY A 129 -12.86 -8.56 0.58
N ILE A 130 -12.96 -7.61 -0.34
CA ILE A 130 -12.63 -7.79 -1.75
C ILE A 130 -11.30 -7.12 -2.01
N LEU A 131 -10.29 -7.93 -2.32
CA LEU A 131 -8.98 -7.47 -2.75
C LEU A 131 -9.06 -7.08 -4.23
N ARG A 132 -8.78 -5.81 -4.52
CA ARG A 132 -8.77 -5.25 -5.87
C ARG A 132 -7.38 -4.77 -6.25
N VAL A 133 -7.16 -4.52 -7.54
CA VAL A 133 -5.92 -3.93 -8.06
C VAL A 133 -6.16 -2.55 -8.70
N ILE A 134 -5.23 -1.64 -8.47
CA ILE A 134 -5.11 -0.36 -9.18
C ILE A 134 -4.40 -0.63 -10.52
N PRO A 135 -5.10 -0.51 -11.68
CA PRO A 135 -4.61 -1.01 -12.96
C PRO A 135 -3.43 -0.23 -13.57
N CYS A 136 -3.04 0.91 -13.00
CA CYS A 136 -1.96 1.75 -13.54
C CYS A 136 -0.55 1.27 -13.18
N CYS A 137 -0.39 0.28 -12.30
CA CYS A 137 0.94 -0.13 -11.87
C CYS A 137 1.72 -0.85 -12.98
N ASN A 138 2.97 -0.44 -13.21
CA ASN A 138 3.86 -1.09 -14.19
C ASN A 138 4.32 -2.51 -13.78
N GLY A 139 4.00 -2.93 -12.55
CA GLY A 139 4.35 -4.24 -12.00
C GLY A 139 3.30 -5.33 -12.19
N LEU A 140 2.16 -5.01 -12.82
CA LEU A 140 1.05 -5.93 -12.99
C LEU A 140 1.28 -6.90 -14.15
N SER A 141 0.84 -8.15 -13.97
CA SER A 141 0.79 -9.20 -15.00
C SER A 141 2.12 -9.45 -15.70
N LEU A 142 3.24 -9.20 -15.02
CA LEU A 142 4.57 -9.53 -15.53
C LEU A 142 4.76 -11.05 -15.52
N SER A 143 5.37 -11.60 -16.57
CA SER A 143 5.74 -13.03 -16.62
C SER A 143 6.72 -13.42 -15.50
N THR A 144 7.56 -12.46 -15.08
CA THR A 144 8.47 -12.59 -13.94
C THR A 144 7.77 -12.35 -12.59
N GLY A 145 6.52 -11.90 -12.60
CA GLY A 145 5.74 -11.66 -11.38
C GLY A 145 5.47 -12.92 -10.57
N GLU A 146 5.40 -12.78 -9.26
CA GLU A 146 4.90 -13.83 -8.39
C GLU A 146 3.38 -13.94 -8.56
N LYS A 147 2.86 -15.16 -8.50
CA LYS A 147 1.42 -15.42 -8.57
C LYS A 147 0.75 -14.84 -7.32
N VAL A 148 -0.31 -14.05 -7.50
CA VAL A 148 -1.08 -13.51 -6.37
C VAL A 148 -2.10 -14.56 -5.93
N ASP A 149 -1.61 -15.54 -5.18
CA ASP A 149 -2.42 -16.57 -4.55
C ASP A 149 -2.49 -16.34 -3.03
N ARG A 150 -3.06 -17.32 -2.31
CA ARG A 150 -3.19 -17.25 -0.86
C ARG A 150 -1.84 -17.03 -0.16
N ARG A 151 -0.78 -17.71 -0.61
CA ARG A 151 0.55 -17.58 -0.01
C ARG A 151 1.07 -16.16 -0.19
N PHE A 152 0.94 -15.61 -1.39
CA PHE A 152 1.35 -14.22 -1.64
C PHE A 152 0.61 -13.23 -0.72
N ILE A 153 -0.70 -13.42 -0.55
CA ILE A 153 -1.51 -12.57 0.33
C ILE A 153 -1.04 -12.68 1.79
N GLU A 154 -0.82 -13.90 2.28
CA GLU A 154 -0.38 -14.15 3.66
C GLU A 154 1.04 -13.62 3.92
N GLU A 155 1.96 -13.76 2.97
CA GLU A 155 3.36 -13.34 3.11
C GLU A 155 3.54 -11.82 2.95
N HIS A 156 2.89 -11.21 1.96
CA HIS A 156 3.19 -9.83 1.55
C HIS A 156 2.12 -8.81 1.95
N LEU A 157 0.87 -9.23 2.11
CA LEU A 157 -0.26 -8.31 2.29
C LEU A 157 -0.92 -8.42 3.68
N LEU A 158 -0.74 -9.52 4.40
CA LEU A 158 -1.48 -9.84 5.62
C LEU A 158 -1.50 -8.68 6.63
N ASP A 159 -0.34 -8.23 7.07
CA ASP A 159 -0.23 -7.12 8.03
C ASP A 159 -1.01 -5.89 7.55
N SER A 160 -0.82 -5.54 6.27
CA SER A 160 -1.45 -4.38 5.67
C SER A 160 -2.98 -4.50 5.58
N LEU A 161 -3.48 -5.70 5.31
CA LEU A 161 -4.92 -5.98 5.29
C LEU A 161 -5.52 -5.89 6.70
N LEU A 162 -4.85 -6.47 7.70
CA LEU A 162 -5.31 -6.46 9.09
C LEU A 162 -5.31 -5.07 9.71
N GLU A 163 -4.43 -4.17 9.26
CA GLU A 163 -4.44 -2.75 9.65
C GLU A 163 -5.62 -1.95 9.08
N ASN A 164 -6.38 -2.52 8.13
CA ASN A 164 -7.60 -1.91 7.60
C ASN A 164 -8.88 -2.39 8.31
N LEU A 165 -8.80 -3.39 9.21
CA LEU A 165 -9.92 -3.93 9.98
C LEU A 165 -10.21 -3.14 11.27
#